data_AF-A0A5C6G1X3-F1
#
_entry.id   AF-A0A5C6G1X3-F1
#
_cell.length_a   1.000
_cell.length_b   1.000
_cell.length_c   1.000
_cell.angle_alpha   90.00
_cell.angle_beta   90.00
_cell.angle_gamma   90.00
#
_symmetry.space_group_name_H-M   'P 1'
#
loop_
_entity.id
_entity.type
_entity.pdbx_description
1 polymer ?
#
loop_
_entity_poly.entity_id
_entity_poly.type
_entity_poly.pdbx_seq_one_letter_code
_entity_poly.pdbx_strand_id
1 'polypeptide(L)'
;MDYAPVIEILNEILKHEWTGVAQYSQNSFIHEGPWREVYAEKFLGDAKESFKHAQLIGDKIVALGGVPVATRNEIRQSKDLKEVLQYSLEFESKAVEMYTKALELADGDRALVVFLEDILLQEQEGVDEYSKLLRNTDAAQNVGIIEDDSKKKIG
;
A
#
# COMPACT_ATOMS: atom_id res chain seq x y z
N MET A 1 -14.99 14.33 -23.32
CA MET A 1 -14.98 14.33 -21.84
C MET A 1 -14.28 15.60 -21.39
N ASP A 2 -14.78 16.25 -20.32
CA ASP A 2 -13.98 17.25 -19.59
C ASP A 2 -13.06 16.48 -18.64
N TYR A 3 -11.75 16.57 -18.84
CA TYR A 3 -10.77 15.82 -18.07
C TYR A 3 -10.36 16.53 -16.77
N ALA A 4 -10.80 17.76 -16.50
CA ALA A 4 -10.38 18.48 -15.30
C ALA A 4 -10.66 17.69 -14.00
N PRO A 5 -11.86 17.11 -13.78
CA PRO A 5 -12.12 16.30 -12.58
C PRO A 5 -11.26 15.03 -12.51
N VAL A 6 -11.00 14.39 -13.65
CA VAL A 6 -10.12 13.21 -13.74
C VAL A 6 -8.69 13.60 -13.36
N ILE A 7 -8.18 14.71 -13.90
CA ILE A 7 -6.84 15.20 -13.61
C ILE A 7 -6.67 15.55 -12.13
N GLU A 8 -7.70 16.11 -11.50
CA GLU A 8 -7.69 16.41 -10.06
C GLU A 8 -7.53 15.14 -9.23
N ILE A 9 -8.35 14.10 -9.46
CA ILE A 9 -8.23 12.84 -8.70
C ILE A 9 -6.93 12.10 -9.02
N LEU A 10 -6.45 12.12 -10.27
CA LEU A 10 -5.18 11.52 -10.64
C LEU A 10 -3.99 12.20 -9.92
N ASN A 11 -4.06 13.51 -9.69
CA ASN A 11 -3.02 14.19 -8.92
C ASN A 11 -3.04 13.78 -7.44
N GLU A 12 -4.21 13.57 -6.85
CA GLU A 12 -4.29 13.01 -5.49
C GLU A 12 -3.73 11.58 -5.45
N ILE A 13 -4.04 10.74 -6.46
CA ILE A 13 -3.45 9.40 -6.60
C ILE A 13 -1.92 9.50 -6.71
N LEU A 14 -1.40 10.36 -7.58
CA LEU A 14 0.05 10.54 -7.73
C LEU A 14 0.73 10.97 -6.42
N LYS A 15 0.09 11.85 -5.65
CA LYS A 15 0.58 12.25 -4.32
C LYS A 15 0.61 11.06 -3.35
N HIS A 16 -0.40 10.19 -3.42
CA HIS A 16 -0.45 8.94 -2.67
C HIS A 16 0.70 8.02 -3.10
N GLU A 17 0.90 7.78 -4.39
CA GLU A 17 1.99 6.94 -4.88
C GLU A 17 3.39 7.43 -4.48
N TRP A 18 3.64 8.75 -4.55
CA TRP A 18 4.89 9.32 -4.04
C TRP A 18 5.08 9.11 -2.53
N THR A 19 3.98 9.03 -1.79
CA THR A 19 4.01 8.66 -0.37
C THR A 19 4.40 7.21 -0.22
N GLY A 20 3.82 6.30 -1.03
CA GLY A 20 4.13 4.87 -1.04
C GLY A 20 5.61 4.59 -1.30
N VAL A 21 6.19 5.23 -2.32
CA VAL A 21 7.63 5.16 -2.62
C VAL A 21 8.48 5.44 -1.38
N ALA A 22 8.18 6.54 -0.67
CA ALA A 22 8.97 6.95 0.48
C ALA A 22 8.68 6.11 1.74
N GLN A 23 7.40 5.80 2.00
CA GLN A 23 6.96 5.05 3.18
C GLN A 23 7.44 3.61 3.13
N TYR A 24 7.26 2.91 2.01
CA TYR A 24 7.71 1.54 1.86
C TYR A 24 9.23 1.43 1.81
N SER A 25 9.93 2.40 1.21
CA SER A 25 11.39 2.48 1.33
C SER A 25 11.81 2.60 2.79
N GLN A 26 11.20 3.52 3.54
CA GLN A 26 11.48 3.70 4.96
C GLN A 26 11.21 2.42 5.75
N ASN A 27 10.08 1.74 5.50
CA ASN A 27 9.75 0.45 6.12
C ASN A 27 10.85 -0.58 5.84
N SER A 28 11.39 -0.66 4.61
CA SER A 28 12.50 -1.58 4.30
C SER A 28 13.79 -1.29 5.08
N PHE A 29 14.01 -0.04 5.52
CA PHE A 29 15.23 0.38 6.21
C PHE A 29 15.16 0.20 7.72
N ILE A 30 14.02 0.53 8.33
CA ILE A 30 13.91 0.69 9.80
C ILE A 30 13.58 -0.60 10.55
N HIS A 31 13.24 -1.68 9.85
CA HIS A 31 12.89 -2.94 10.49
C HIS A 31 14.14 -3.64 11.05
N GLU A 32 14.01 -4.11 12.29
CA GLU A 32 15.05 -4.76 13.06
C GLU A 32 14.57 -6.13 13.55
N GLY A 33 15.48 -7.02 13.95
CA GLY A 33 15.16 -8.36 14.44
C GLY A 33 14.93 -9.40 13.34
N PRO A 34 14.56 -10.64 13.71
CA PRO A 34 14.56 -11.79 12.79
C PRO A 34 13.66 -11.62 11.58
N TRP A 35 12.48 -11.01 11.76
CA TRP A 35 11.51 -10.81 10.69
C TRP A 35 11.95 -9.80 9.63
N ARG A 36 13.00 -9.02 9.88
CA ARG A 36 13.60 -8.14 8.88
C ARG A 36 13.98 -8.89 7.61
N GLU A 37 14.56 -10.09 7.74
CA GLU A 37 14.98 -10.89 6.58
C GLU A 37 13.81 -11.29 5.69
N VAL A 38 12.60 -11.36 6.25
CA VAL A 38 11.37 -11.72 5.52
C VAL A 38 10.74 -10.49 4.87
N TYR A 39 10.61 -9.38 5.62
CA TYR A 39 9.78 -8.24 5.17
C TYR A 39 10.56 -7.10 4.50
N ALA A 40 11.87 -6.97 4.71
CA ALA A 40 12.62 -5.85 4.14
C ALA A 40 12.58 -5.86 2.60
N GLU A 41 12.75 -7.03 1.98
CA GLU A 41 12.68 -7.15 0.52
C GLU A 41 11.26 -6.94 -0.01
N LYS A 42 10.24 -7.43 0.72
CA LYS A 42 8.83 -7.14 0.40
C LYS A 42 8.56 -5.64 0.36
N PHE A 43 8.90 -4.90 1.43
CA PHE A 43 8.66 -3.46 1.47
C PHE A 43 9.45 -2.72 0.38
N LEU A 44 10.67 -3.17 0.07
CA LEU A 44 11.40 -2.60 -1.06
C LEU A 44 10.73 -2.90 -2.41
N GLY A 45 10.09 -4.06 -2.54
CA GLY A 45 9.22 -4.41 -3.68
C GLY A 45 8.04 -3.47 -3.81
N ASP A 46 7.28 -3.30 -2.73
CA ASP A 46 6.11 -2.41 -2.69
C ASP A 46 6.51 -0.95 -3.01
N ALA A 47 7.68 -0.47 -2.54
CA ALA A 47 8.19 0.85 -2.89
C ALA A 47 8.47 1.04 -4.40
N LYS A 48 8.96 -0.02 -5.06
CA LYS A 48 9.20 0.00 -6.52
C LYS A 48 7.89 -0.05 -7.29
N GLU A 49 6.91 -0.77 -6.77
CA GLU A 49 5.56 -0.83 -7.34
C GLU A 49 4.88 0.55 -7.30
N SER A 50 4.85 1.22 -6.14
CA SER A 50 4.34 2.60 -6.06
C SER A 50 5.09 3.56 -7.00
N PHE A 51 6.40 3.38 -7.21
CA PHE A 51 7.13 4.21 -8.17
C PHE A 51 6.67 3.97 -9.61
N LYS A 52 6.43 2.71 -9.99
CA LYS A 52 5.88 2.35 -11.30
C LYS A 52 4.49 2.95 -11.49
N HIS A 53 3.62 2.90 -10.47
CA HIS A 53 2.30 3.53 -10.53
C HIS A 53 2.40 5.05 -10.64
N ALA A 54 3.27 5.69 -9.86
CA ALA A 54 3.53 7.13 -9.96
C ALA A 54 3.96 7.54 -11.38
N GLN A 55 4.82 6.75 -12.05
CA GLN A 55 5.21 7.01 -13.43
C GLN A 55 4.01 6.92 -14.38
N LEU A 56 3.23 5.84 -14.29
CA LEU A 56 2.04 5.64 -15.13
C LEU A 56 1.01 6.77 -14.97
N ILE A 57 0.74 7.18 -13.72
CA ILE A 57 -0.24 8.21 -13.41
C ILE A 57 0.29 9.59 -13.82
N GLY A 58 1.56 9.90 -13.56
CA GLY A 58 2.19 11.15 -14.01
C GLY A 58 2.11 11.31 -15.52
N ASP A 59 2.47 10.27 -16.27
CA ASP A 59 2.37 10.27 -17.74
C ASP A 59 0.93 10.42 -18.20
N LYS A 60 -0.03 9.76 -17.52
CA LYS A 60 -1.45 9.89 -17.84
C LYS A 60 -1.96 11.32 -17.61
N ILE A 61 -1.58 11.97 -16.51
CA ILE A 61 -1.96 13.36 -16.22
C ILE A 61 -1.49 14.28 -17.36
N VAL A 62 -0.24 14.15 -17.80
CA VAL A 62 0.31 14.96 -18.91
C VAL A 62 -0.42 14.66 -20.21
N ALA A 63 -0.72 13.39 -20.50
CA ALA A 63 -1.46 13.00 -21.70
C ALA A 63 -2.88 13.59 -21.75
N LEU A 64 -3.50 13.82 -20.59
CA LEU A 64 -4.80 14.48 -20.47
C LEU A 64 -4.70 16.02 -20.46
N GLY A 65 -3.49 16.58 -20.52
CA GLY A 65 -3.24 18.02 -20.56
C GLY A 65 -3.03 18.69 -19.19
N GLY A 66 -2.86 17.91 -18.13
CA GLY A 66 -2.60 18.39 -16.77
C GLY A 66 -1.11 18.55 -16.43
N VAL A 67 -0.83 19.10 -15.25
CA VAL A 67 0.51 19.17 -14.66
C VAL A 67 0.57 18.22 -13.46
N PRO A 68 1.46 17.21 -13.45
CA PRO A 68 1.59 16.29 -12.32
C PRO A 68 2.14 16.97 -11.07
N VAL A 69 1.58 16.62 -9.92
CA VAL A 69 2.06 17.05 -8.61
C VAL A 69 3.41 16.40 -8.27
N ALA A 70 4.27 17.15 -7.58
CA ALA A 70 5.59 16.69 -7.12
C ALA A 70 5.69 16.50 -5.60
N THR A 71 4.59 16.74 -4.87
CA THR A 71 4.52 16.57 -3.41
C THR A 71 4.01 15.18 -3.04
N ARG A 72 4.17 14.81 -1.77
CA ARG A 72 3.63 13.60 -1.14
C ARG A 72 2.83 13.94 0.12
N ASN A 73 2.09 12.97 0.64
CA ASN A 73 1.45 13.05 1.96
C ASN A 73 2.47 12.82 3.09
N GLU A 74 2.00 12.96 4.34
CA GLU A 74 2.79 12.59 5.51
C GLU A 74 3.05 11.09 5.53
N ILE A 75 4.27 10.70 5.90
CA ILE A 75 4.70 9.31 5.98
C ILE A 75 4.43 8.80 7.40
N ARG A 76 3.84 7.61 7.51
CA ARG A 76 3.71 6.89 8.77
C ARG A 76 4.84 5.87 8.88
N GLN A 77 5.46 5.81 10.04
CA GLN A 77 6.55 4.88 10.32
C GLN A 77 6.42 4.33 11.74
N SER A 78 6.84 3.09 11.94
CA SER A 78 6.93 2.45 13.25
C SER A 78 8.06 1.42 13.25
N LYS A 79 8.53 1.06 14.45
CA LYS A 79 9.41 -0.10 14.67
C LYS A 79 8.64 -1.38 15.02
N ASP A 80 7.34 -1.28 15.30
CA ASP A 80 6.47 -2.43 15.50
C ASP A 80 5.98 -2.93 14.14
N LEU A 81 6.38 -4.15 13.77
CA LEU A 81 5.99 -4.78 12.51
C LEU A 81 4.47 -4.87 12.35
N LYS A 82 3.71 -5.14 13.44
CA LYS A 82 2.25 -5.25 13.35
C LYS A 82 1.62 -3.89 13.01
N GLU A 83 2.13 -2.81 13.59
CA GLU A 83 1.69 -1.46 13.23
C GLU A 83 2.03 -1.13 11.78
N VAL A 84 3.24 -1.49 11.32
CA VAL A 84 3.65 -1.27 9.92
C VAL A 84 2.72 -2.01 8.97
N LEU A 85 2.44 -3.28 9.20
CA LEU A 85 1.53 -4.07 8.36
C LEU A 85 0.12 -3.47 8.34
N GLN A 86 -0.36 -2.95 9.48
CA GLN A 86 -1.63 -2.24 9.57
C GLN A 86 -1.63 -0.93 8.77
N TYR A 87 -0.54 -0.16 8.84
CA TYR A 87 -0.39 1.08 8.07
C TYR A 87 -0.33 0.79 6.57
N SER A 88 0.33 -0.30 6.16
CA SER A 88 0.35 -0.75 4.77
C SER A 88 -1.05 -1.14 4.29
N LEU A 89 -1.80 -1.94 5.07
CA LEU A 89 -3.18 -2.29 4.71
C LEU A 89 -4.07 -1.06 4.51
N GLU A 90 -3.96 -0.09 5.40
CA GLU A 90 -4.68 1.19 5.31
C GLU A 90 -4.25 2.00 4.08
N PHE A 91 -2.96 1.95 3.72
CA PHE A 91 -2.40 2.63 2.56
C PHE A 91 -2.94 2.06 1.25
N GLU A 92 -2.88 0.73 1.07
CA GLU A 92 -3.41 0.02 -0.11
C GLU A 92 -4.93 0.21 -0.22
N SER A 93 -5.65 0.11 0.90
CA SER A 93 -7.11 0.30 0.92
C SER A 93 -7.51 1.70 0.48
N LYS A 94 -6.68 2.71 0.81
CA LYS A 94 -6.91 4.08 0.39
C LYS A 94 -6.68 4.25 -1.12
N ALA A 95 -5.67 3.58 -1.67
CA ALA A 95 -5.43 3.57 -3.11
C ALA A 95 -6.64 2.98 -3.86
N VAL A 96 -7.14 1.82 -3.43
CA VAL A 96 -8.37 1.20 -3.97
C VAL A 96 -9.57 2.17 -3.97
N GLU A 97 -9.79 2.90 -2.87
CA GLU A 97 -10.85 3.90 -2.78
C GLU A 97 -10.68 5.02 -3.84
N MET A 98 -9.44 5.50 -4.02
CA MET A 98 -9.14 6.60 -4.95
C MET A 98 -9.27 6.17 -6.40
N TYR A 99 -8.78 4.98 -6.77
CA TYR A 99 -8.93 4.43 -8.10
C TYR A 99 -10.40 4.12 -8.44
N THR A 100 -11.18 3.63 -7.47
CA THR A 100 -12.63 3.42 -7.66
C THR A 100 -13.34 4.74 -7.99
N LYS A 101 -13.00 5.83 -7.29
CA LYS A 101 -13.54 7.17 -7.61
C LYS A 101 -13.08 7.69 -8.97
N ALA A 102 -11.83 7.44 -9.36
CA ALA A 102 -11.33 7.81 -10.67
C ALA A 102 -12.08 7.09 -11.80
N LEU A 103 -12.47 5.83 -11.59
CA LEU A 103 -13.27 5.05 -12.54
C LEU A 103 -14.67 5.63 -12.76
N GLU A 104 -15.31 6.14 -11.69
CA GLU A 104 -16.62 6.82 -11.80
C GLU A 104 -16.54 8.07 -12.71
N LEU A 105 -15.39 8.74 -12.74
CA LEU A 105 -15.14 9.94 -13.55
C LEU A 105 -14.68 9.61 -14.99
N ALA A 106 -14.25 8.37 -15.25
CA ALA A 106 -13.75 7.92 -16.55
C ALA A 106 -14.86 7.47 -17.51
N ASP A 107 -16.14 7.74 -17.19
CA ASP A 107 -17.29 7.28 -17.98
C ASP A 107 -17.24 7.76 -19.45
N GLY A 108 -17.44 6.83 -20.37
CA GLY A 108 -17.34 7.07 -21.82
C GLY A 108 -15.93 7.07 -22.40
N ASP A 109 -14.86 6.92 -21.60
CA ASP A 109 -13.49 6.71 -22.07
C ASP A 109 -12.99 5.30 -21.70
N ARG A 110 -13.27 4.33 -22.57
CA ARG A 110 -12.93 2.92 -22.30
C ARG A 110 -11.44 2.68 -22.13
N ALA A 111 -10.59 3.45 -22.83
CA ALA A 111 -9.14 3.29 -22.72
C ALA A 111 -8.62 3.78 -21.37
N LEU A 112 -9.16 4.90 -20.86
CA LEU A 112 -8.88 5.38 -19.52
C LEU A 112 -9.39 4.41 -18.44
N VAL A 113 -10.60 3.86 -18.62
CA VAL A 113 -11.15 2.85 -17.70
C VAL A 113 -10.23 1.64 -17.58
N VAL A 114 -9.81 1.03 -18.69
CA VAL A 114 -8.91 -0.14 -18.66
C VAL A 114 -7.59 0.20 -17.98
N PHE A 115 -7.01 1.36 -18.28
CA PHE A 115 -5.78 1.82 -17.63
C PHE A 115 -5.91 1.93 -16.10
N LEU A 116 -7.05 2.42 -15.60
CA LEU A 116 -7.32 2.52 -14.16
C LEU A 116 -7.62 1.16 -13.54
N GLU A 117 -8.37 0.29 -14.22
CA GLU A 117 -8.68 -1.08 -13.78
C GLU A 117 -7.40 -1.91 -13.58
N ASP A 118 -6.42 -1.77 -14.49
CA ASP A 118 -5.15 -2.51 -14.42
C ASP A 118 -4.33 -2.15 -13.16
N ILE A 119 -4.35 -0.89 -12.73
CA ILE A 119 -3.65 -0.47 -11.50
C ILE A 119 -4.49 -0.78 -10.27
N LEU A 120 -5.81 -0.54 -10.31
CA LEU A 120 -6.73 -0.92 -9.24
C LEU A 120 -6.61 -2.40 -8.85
N LEU A 121 -6.41 -3.29 -9.85
CA LEU A 121 -6.19 -4.70 -9.58
C LEU A 121 -4.94 -4.95 -8.74
N GLN A 122 -3.84 -4.24 -9.03
CA GLN A 122 -2.60 -4.32 -8.26
C GLN A 122 -2.79 -3.81 -6.82
N GLU A 123 -3.46 -2.66 -6.64
CA GLU A 123 -3.78 -2.13 -5.30
C GLU A 123 -4.65 -3.12 -4.49
N GLN A 124 -5.62 -3.76 -5.16
CA GLN A 124 -6.48 -4.76 -4.50
C GLN A 124 -5.70 -6.02 -4.13
N GLU A 125 -4.74 -6.45 -4.95
CA GLU A 125 -3.82 -7.55 -4.60
C GLU A 125 -2.97 -7.18 -3.37
N GLY A 126 -2.54 -5.91 -3.25
CA GLY A 126 -1.89 -5.36 -2.06
C GLY A 126 -2.77 -5.46 -0.81
N VAL A 127 -4.02 -5.00 -0.88
CA VAL A 127 -5.02 -5.13 0.20
C VAL A 127 -5.19 -6.58 0.63
N ASP A 128 -5.36 -7.49 -0.33
CA ASP A 128 -5.56 -8.92 -0.08
C ASP A 128 -4.34 -9.53 0.62
N GLU A 129 -3.14 -9.16 0.20
CA GLU A 129 -1.89 -9.65 0.79
C GLU A 129 -1.71 -9.17 2.23
N TYR A 130 -1.84 -7.87 2.48
CA TYR A 130 -1.72 -7.34 3.84
C TYR A 130 -2.83 -7.84 4.76
N SER A 131 -4.03 -8.06 4.24
CA SER A 131 -5.13 -8.70 4.97
C SER A 131 -4.81 -10.14 5.37
N LYS A 132 -4.07 -10.91 4.56
CA LYS A 132 -3.60 -12.26 4.91
C LYS A 132 -2.51 -12.20 5.97
N LEU A 133 -1.55 -11.29 5.83
CA LEU A 133 -0.45 -11.11 6.80
C LEU A 133 -0.96 -10.74 8.20
N LEU A 134 -2.02 -9.94 8.28
CA LEU A 134 -2.65 -9.53 9.54
C LEU A 134 -3.68 -10.54 10.08
N ARG A 135 -4.03 -11.58 9.31
CA ARG A 135 -5.03 -12.55 9.72
C ARG A 135 -4.45 -13.50 10.77
N ASN A 136 -4.96 -13.41 11.99
CA ASN A 136 -4.68 -14.42 13.00
C ASN A 136 -5.45 -15.69 12.68
N THR A 137 -4.75 -16.78 12.42
CA THR A 137 -5.32 -18.13 12.45
C THR A 137 -5.08 -18.74 13.83
N ASP A 138 -5.99 -19.60 14.29
CA ASP A 138 -5.92 -20.23 15.63
C ASP A 138 -4.59 -20.97 15.90
N ALA A 139 -3.85 -21.37 14.85
CA ALA A 139 -2.51 -21.96 14.97
C ALA A 139 -1.45 -20.99 15.52
N ALA A 140 -1.58 -19.68 15.27
CA ALA A 140 -0.62 -18.68 15.74
C ALA A 140 -0.73 -18.37 17.24
N GLN A 141 -1.89 -18.64 17.85
CA GLN A 141 -2.10 -18.42 19.29
C GLN A 141 -1.44 -19.48 20.19
N ASN A 142 -1.18 -20.68 19.64
CA ASN A 142 -0.64 -21.80 20.42
C ASN A 142 0.89 -21.77 20.61
N VAL A 143 1.62 -20.87 19.95
CA VAL A 143 3.08 -20.75 20.12
C VAL A 143 3.44 -19.95 21.39
N GLY A 144 2.49 -19.20 21.97
CA GLY A 144 2.67 -18.46 23.21
C GLY A 144 2.35 -19.24 24.49
N ILE A 145 1.78 -20.45 24.39
CA ILE A 145 1.42 -21.30 25.54
C ILE A 145 2.39 -22.48 25.62
N ILE A 146 3.67 -22.18 25.81
CA ILE A 146 4.60 -23.11 26.45
C ILE A 146 5.20 -22.37 27.64
N GLU A 147 4.34 -21.85 28.52
CA GLU A 147 4.80 -21.46 29.84
C GLU A 147 5.21 -22.72 30.60
N ASP A 148 6.42 -22.62 31.13
CA ASP A 148 7.16 -23.61 31.90
C ASP A 148 6.35 -24.16 33.10
N ASP A 149 5.68 -25.29 32.90
CA ASP A 149 4.97 -26.04 33.95
C ASP A 149 5.92 -26.71 34.98
N SER A 150 7.24 -26.46 34.92
CA SER A 150 8.20 -27.08 35.85
C SER A 150 8.21 -26.47 37.26
N LYS A 151 7.43 -25.42 37.55
CA LYS A 151 7.42 -24.76 38.87
C LYS A 151 6.27 -25.13 39.82
N LYS A 152 5.37 -26.05 39.46
CA LYS A 152 4.31 -26.53 40.38
C LYS A 152 4.69 -27.84 41.09
N LYS A 153 5.82 -27.88 41.80
CA LYS A 153 6.14 -29.01 42.71
C LYS A 153 7.05 -28.65 43.89
N ILE A 154 6.81 -27.55 44.61
CA ILE A 154 7.30 -27.43 45.99
C ILE A 154 6.34 -26.55 46.79
N GLY A 155 5.63 -27.14 47.76
CA GLY A 155 4.68 -26.46 48.65
C GLY A 155 3.66 -27.42 49.21
#